data_AF-A0A5N7BPI4-F1
#
_entry.id   AF-A0A5N7BPI4-F1
#
_cell.length_a   1.000
_cell.length_b   1.000
_cell.length_c   1.000
_cell.angle_alpha   90.00
_cell.angle_beta   90.00
_cell.angle_gamma   90.00
#
_symmetry.space_group_name_H-M   'P 1'
#
loop_
_entity.id
_entity.type
_entity.pdbx_description
1 polymer ?
#
loop_
_entity_poly.entity_id
_entity_poly.type
_entity_poly.pdbx_seq_one_letter_code
_entity_poly.pdbx_strand_id
1 'polypeptide(L)'
;MLLPTMWIMYLLSYMDRTNIGNAKISGMQEDLGLTSGQYSICLVVFFIGYVILEVPSNLVLSRTRPSIFLPGIMVIWGTLTCVMGVVKDFKHLVVLRTLIGCIESGFAPGVLLVISSWYKKTEQSKRFGIYISAAVLSGAFGGLIAAGIVGGLEGVYGIRGWRWLFIVEGAATVGFALISLFILPDFPATTRRLSERERHIAIERLKSDNITAMTEDGEWLGPWQAVLGSVTDWRTWMFVIGYMVIVGASTLSYFYPTLIKGLFGDASTIRINFLTIPIYAVAFVCTGITAYFSDKIPLWRGVVIAAWLTFSLACSVAVCAVYDYTARYALLVLMAAGLWATNGGTLAYASSAFADMQPQVRGVSLALVNALGNLAQIYGSYLFPDSDSPKYIKGFAVISAMLAVGVVVFLVLHVWIRREARSTARL
;
A
#
# COMPACT_ATOMS: atom_id res chain seq x y z
N MET A 1 -3.40 -17.97 -13.55
CA MET A 1 -2.42 -17.08 -14.20
C MET A 1 -2.66 -15.61 -13.88
N LEU A 2 -3.91 -15.14 -13.87
CA LEU A 2 -4.26 -13.73 -13.59
C LEU A 2 -3.73 -13.23 -12.22
N LEU A 3 -3.96 -14.00 -11.15
CA LEU A 3 -3.57 -13.62 -9.79
C LEU A 3 -2.04 -13.58 -9.55
N PRO A 4 -1.24 -14.59 -9.95
CA PRO A 4 0.22 -14.51 -9.86
C PRO A 4 0.83 -13.35 -10.65
N THR A 5 0.32 -13.07 -11.86
CA THR A 5 0.83 -11.94 -12.66
C THR A 5 0.56 -10.62 -11.96
N MET A 6 -0.67 -10.37 -11.50
CA MET A 6 -1.00 -9.14 -10.76
C MET A 6 -0.23 -9.02 -9.44
N TRP A 7 0.03 -10.14 -8.78
CA TRP A 7 0.85 -10.18 -7.56
C TRP A 7 2.27 -9.71 -7.83
N ILE A 8 2.92 -10.20 -8.91
CA ILE A 8 4.26 -9.74 -9.28
C ILE A 8 4.23 -8.27 -9.73
N MET A 9 3.22 -7.85 -10.51
CA MET A 9 3.12 -6.44 -10.92
C MET A 9 3.03 -5.49 -9.73
N TYR A 10 2.25 -5.86 -8.70
CA TYR A 10 2.13 -5.06 -7.49
C TYR A 10 3.36 -5.12 -6.60
N LEU A 11 4.04 -6.27 -6.55
CA LEU A 11 5.33 -6.39 -5.90
C LEU A 11 6.32 -5.40 -6.50
N LEU A 12 6.43 -5.33 -7.84
CA LEU A 12 7.34 -4.40 -8.52
C LEU A 12 6.94 -2.93 -8.30
N SER A 13 5.66 -2.59 -8.41
CA SER A 13 5.17 -1.21 -8.14
C SER A 13 5.48 -0.76 -6.71
N TYR A 14 5.22 -1.61 -5.70
CA TYR A 14 5.48 -1.23 -4.32
C TYR A 14 6.98 -1.22 -3.99
N MET A 15 7.76 -2.06 -4.65
CA MET A 15 9.23 -2.04 -4.59
C MET A 15 9.77 -0.70 -5.11
N ASP A 16 9.39 -0.28 -6.32
CA ASP A 16 9.78 1.01 -6.93
C ASP A 16 9.46 2.20 -6.00
N ARG A 17 8.31 2.14 -5.30
CA ARG A 17 7.88 3.18 -4.36
C ARG A 17 8.80 3.27 -3.14
N THR A 18 9.11 2.14 -2.53
CA THR A 18 9.95 2.06 -1.31
C THR A 18 11.44 2.19 -1.59
N ASN A 19 11.85 1.97 -2.84
CA ASN A 19 13.24 1.97 -3.27
C ASN A 19 14.01 3.27 -2.95
N ILE A 20 13.32 4.41 -2.94
CA ILE A 20 13.91 5.71 -2.59
C ILE A 20 14.51 5.74 -1.17
N GLY A 21 13.97 4.95 -0.24
CA GLY A 21 14.50 4.79 1.11
C GLY A 21 15.84 4.04 1.12
N ASN A 22 15.96 2.99 0.31
CA ASN A 22 17.20 2.22 0.15
C ASN A 22 18.27 3.04 -0.60
N ALA A 23 17.83 3.79 -1.62
CA ALA A 23 18.69 4.70 -2.36
C ALA A 23 19.27 5.81 -1.46
N LYS A 24 18.47 6.36 -0.54
CA LYS A 24 18.91 7.41 0.40
C LYS A 24 20.16 6.99 1.16
N ILE A 25 20.18 5.78 1.72
CA ILE A 25 21.34 5.28 2.48
C ILE A 25 22.51 4.83 1.60
N SER A 26 22.26 4.53 0.32
CA SER A 26 23.25 4.08 -0.67
C SER A 26 23.96 5.23 -1.39
N GLY A 27 23.99 6.42 -0.79
CA GLY A 27 24.73 7.58 -1.28
C GLY A 27 23.93 8.56 -2.15
N MET A 28 22.62 8.37 -2.34
CA MET A 28 21.77 9.30 -3.11
C MET A 28 21.72 10.69 -2.46
N GLN A 29 21.65 10.76 -1.14
CA GLN A 29 21.60 12.04 -0.41
C GLN A 29 22.88 12.86 -0.60
N GLU A 30 24.04 12.20 -0.60
CA GLU A 30 25.35 12.84 -0.76
C GLU A 30 25.61 13.25 -2.22
N ASP A 31 25.27 12.39 -3.19
CA ASP A 31 25.49 12.67 -4.61
C ASP A 31 24.65 13.84 -5.15
N LEU A 32 23.43 13.97 -4.66
CA LEU A 32 22.47 15.00 -5.10
C LEU A 32 22.45 16.22 -4.17
N GLY A 33 23.24 16.21 -3.09
CA GLY A 33 23.25 17.28 -2.07
C GLY A 33 21.88 17.51 -1.43
N LEU A 34 21.10 16.44 -1.22
CA LEU A 34 19.73 16.54 -0.75
C LEU A 34 19.67 16.90 0.74
N THR A 35 18.92 17.96 1.04
CA THR A 35 18.47 18.22 2.41
C THR A 35 17.31 17.28 2.79
N SER A 36 17.09 17.05 4.08
CA SER A 36 15.98 16.21 4.56
C SER A 36 14.63 16.72 4.07
N GLY A 37 14.45 18.04 4.04
CA GLY A 37 13.23 18.66 3.52
C GLY A 37 13.04 18.40 2.03
N GLN A 38 14.11 18.43 1.23
CA GLN A 38 14.06 18.06 -0.19
C GLN A 38 13.73 16.59 -0.40
N TYR A 39 14.29 15.68 0.41
CA TYR A 39 13.91 14.27 0.38
C TYR A 39 12.41 14.07 0.66
N SER A 40 11.88 14.74 1.68
CA SER A 40 10.44 14.72 1.99
C SER A 40 9.60 15.29 0.85
N ILE A 41 10.05 16.37 0.17
CA ILE A 41 9.35 16.91 -1.00
C ILE A 41 9.27 15.86 -2.12
N CYS A 42 10.36 15.13 -2.40
CA CYS A 42 10.35 14.06 -3.42
C CYS A 42 9.32 12.95 -3.13
N LEU A 43 9.10 12.64 -1.85
CA LEU A 43 8.04 11.71 -1.45
C LEU A 43 6.66 12.32 -1.67
N VAL A 44 6.44 13.56 -1.21
CA VAL A 44 5.13 14.21 -1.27
C VAL A 44 4.63 14.45 -2.68
N VAL A 45 5.47 14.94 -3.60
CA VAL A 45 5.05 15.21 -4.98
C VAL A 45 4.55 13.96 -5.71
N PHE A 46 5.13 12.80 -5.38
CA PHE A 46 4.67 11.52 -5.89
C PHE A 46 3.24 11.22 -5.41
N PHE A 47 2.96 11.38 -4.11
CA PHE A 47 1.63 11.13 -3.55
C PHE A 47 0.57 12.12 -4.05
N ILE A 48 0.94 13.39 -4.23
CA ILE A 48 0.02 14.40 -4.79
C ILE A 48 -0.39 14.01 -6.21
N GLY A 49 0.59 13.67 -7.07
CA GLY A 49 0.31 13.21 -8.44
C GLY A 49 -0.53 11.93 -8.44
N TYR A 50 -0.23 11.00 -7.53
CA TYR A 50 -0.96 9.74 -7.37
C TYR A 50 -2.43 9.96 -7.03
N VAL A 51 -2.73 10.73 -5.97
CA VAL A 51 -4.11 10.91 -5.48
C VAL A 51 -4.98 11.69 -6.46
N ILE A 52 -4.42 12.75 -7.09
CA ILE A 52 -5.18 13.57 -8.05
C ILE A 52 -5.59 12.74 -9.29
N LEU A 53 -4.68 11.90 -9.78
CA LEU A 53 -4.90 11.15 -11.02
C LEU A 53 -5.48 9.75 -10.82
N GLU A 54 -5.63 9.28 -9.59
CA GLU A 54 -6.29 8.01 -9.25
C GLU A 54 -7.74 7.96 -9.77
N VAL A 55 -8.51 9.03 -9.57
CA VAL A 55 -9.91 9.10 -10.03
C VAL A 55 -10.03 9.20 -11.57
N PRO A 56 -9.34 10.15 -12.24
CA PRO A 56 -9.33 10.22 -13.71
C PRO A 56 -8.84 8.95 -14.39
N SER A 57 -7.75 8.34 -13.91
CA SER A 57 -7.18 7.13 -14.51
C SER A 57 -8.14 5.94 -14.42
N ASN A 58 -8.89 5.82 -13.32
CA ASN A 58 -9.93 4.79 -13.18
C ASN A 58 -11.06 4.96 -14.22
N LEU A 59 -11.49 6.20 -14.48
CA LEU A 59 -12.47 6.51 -15.54
C LEU A 59 -11.96 6.14 -16.93
N VAL A 60 -10.69 6.45 -17.23
CA VAL A 60 -10.06 6.07 -18.51
C VAL A 60 -9.96 4.54 -18.64
N LEU A 61 -9.60 3.86 -17.55
CA LEU A 61 -9.51 2.40 -17.55
C LEU A 61 -10.86 1.72 -17.81
N SER A 62 -11.95 2.27 -17.27
CA SER A 62 -13.29 1.73 -17.53
C SER A 62 -13.67 1.71 -19.01
N ARG A 63 -13.00 2.53 -19.83
CA ARG A 63 -13.20 2.62 -21.29
C ARG A 63 -12.08 2.00 -22.12
N THR A 64 -11.00 1.54 -21.50
CA THR A 64 -9.84 0.97 -22.19
C THR A 64 -9.64 -0.50 -21.83
N ARG A 65 -8.75 -1.19 -22.55
CA ARG A 65 -8.45 -2.61 -22.33
C ARG A 65 -7.40 -2.75 -21.22
N PRO A 66 -7.69 -3.40 -20.08
CA PRO A 66 -6.74 -3.54 -18.98
C PRO A 66 -5.47 -4.30 -19.36
N SER A 67 -5.53 -5.22 -20.32
CA SER A 67 -4.37 -5.98 -20.83
C SER A 67 -3.31 -5.12 -21.51
N ILE A 68 -3.70 -3.96 -22.05
CA ILE A 68 -2.78 -3.02 -22.71
C ILE A 68 -2.50 -1.85 -21.78
N PHE A 69 -3.53 -1.37 -21.07
CA PHE A 69 -3.39 -0.24 -20.18
C PHE A 69 -2.46 -0.54 -19.02
N LEU A 70 -2.69 -1.63 -18.25
CA LEU A 70 -1.91 -1.93 -17.06
C LEU A 70 -0.44 -2.19 -17.36
N PRO A 71 -0.06 -3.00 -18.36
CA PRO A 71 1.35 -3.16 -18.71
C PRO A 71 1.92 -1.92 -19.41
N GLY A 72 1.11 -1.16 -20.15
CA GLY A 72 1.54 0.07 -20.81
C GLY A 72 1.99 1.13 -19.82
N ILE A 73 1.19 1.39 -18.77
CA ILE A 73 1.62 2.27 -17.67
C ILE A 73 2.87 1.71 -16.97
N MET A 74 2.96 0.38 -16.84
CA MET A 74 4.09 -0.34 -16.24
C MET A 74 5.40 -0.12 -16.99
N VAL A 75 5.37 -0.18 -18.33
CA VAL A 75 6.52 0.12 -19.19
C VAL A 75 6.92 1.58 -19.06
N ILE A 76 5.97 2.51 -19.09
CA ILE A 76 6.27 3.94 -19.02
C ILE A 76 6.88 4.29 -17.66
N TRP A 77 6.27 3.87 -16.55
CA TRP A 77 6.82 4.18 -15.24
C TRP A 77 8.15 3.46 -15.01
N GLY A 78 8.30 2.20 -15.41
CA GLY A 78 9.55 1.46 -15.26
C GLY A 78 10.70 2.11 -16.04
N THR A 79 10.40 2.64 -17.23
CA THR A 79 11.35 3.43 -18.02
C THR A 79 11.73 4.73 -17.31
N LEU A 80 10.77 5.45 -16.73
CA LEU A 80 11.03 6.64 -15.93
C LEU A 80 11.88 6.32 -14.69
N THR A 81 11.63 5.18 -14.02
CA THR A 81 12.44 4.69 -12.91
C THR A 81 13.90 4.44 -13.35
N CYS A 82 14.13 3.83 -14.52
CA CYS A 82 15.49 3.72 -15.07
C CYS A 82 16.15 5.10 -15.29
N VAL A 83 15.40 6.07 -15.82
CA VAL A 83 15.89 7.43 -16.06
C VAL A 83 16.25 8.13 -14.75
N MET A 84 15.57 7.83 -13.63
CA MET A 84 15.94 8.36 -12.30
C MET A 84 17.37 8.00 -11.91
N GLY A 85 17.90 6.86 -12.35
CA GLY A 85 19.29 6.45 -12.09
C GLY A 85 20.34 7.37 -12.74
N VAL A 86 19.97 8.19 -13.73
CA VAL A 86 20.89 9.09 -14.43
C VAL A 86 20.86 10.53 -13.88
N VAL A 87 19.94 10.81 -12.95
CA VAL A 87 19.69 12.15 -12.44
C VAL A 87 20.88 12.71 -11.65
N LYS A 88 21.16 13.99 -11.87
CA LYS A 88 22.23 14.75 -11.20
C LYS A 88 21.73 15.90 -10.34
N ASP A 89 20.46 16.30 -10.46
CA ASP A 89 19.89 17.42 -9.69
C ASP A 89 18.57 17.05 -9.01
N PHE A 90 18.32 17.69 -7.86
CA PHE A 90 17.05 17.63 -7.14
C PHE A 90 15.83 17.98 -8.02
N LYS A 91 15.94 19.00 -8.88
CA LYS A 91 14.82 19.45 -9.73
C LYS A 91 14.36 18.35 -10.68
N HIS A 92 15.31 17.67 -11.32
CA HIS A 92 15.03 16.54 -12.21
C HIS A 92 14.42 15.36 -11.45
N LEU A 93 14.90 15.09 -10.23
CA LEU A 93 14.35 14.04 -9.36
C LEU A 93 12.89 14.30 -9.00
N VAL A 94 12.54 15.54 -8.65
CA VAL A 94 11.17 15.97 -8.35
C VAL A 94 10.26 15.82 -9.57
N VAL A 95 10.69 16.29 -10.75
CA VAL A 95 9.89 16.18 -11.98
C VAL A 95 9.60 14.72 -12.32
N LEU A 96 10.62 13.85 -12.30
CA LEU A 96 10.42 12.42 -12.56
C LEU A 96 9.51 11.78 -11.52
N ARG A 97 9.66 12.12 -10.23
CA ARG A 97 8.78 11.60 -9.17
C ARG A 97 7.32 11.99 -9.36
N THR A 98 7.06 13.23 -9.76
CA THR A 98 5.70 13.68 -10.08
C THR A 98 5.15 12.89 -11.27
N LEU A 99 5.92 12.73 -12.35
CA LEU A 99 5.49 11.99 -13.53
C LEU A 99 5.19 10.51 -13.21
N ILE A 100 6.05 9.86 -12.44
CA ILE A 100 5.83 8.47 -12.00
C ILE A 100 4.56 8.39 -11.14
N GLY A 101 4.37 9.29 -10.17
CA GLY A 101 3.15 9.31 -9.36
C GLY A 101 1.88 9.48 -10.20
N CYS A 102 1.94 10.33 -11.23
CA CYS A 102 0.85 10.54 -12.18
C CYS A 102 0.50 9.27 -12.97
N ILE A 103 1.51 8.55 -13.46
CA ILE A 103 1.33 7.34 -14.29
C ILE A 103 0.93 6.13 -13.46
N GLU A 104 1.54 5.96 -12.29
CA GLU A 104 1.31 4.82 -11.39
C GLU A 104 -0.08 4.89 -10.72
N SER A 105 -0.69 6.07 -10.66
CA SER A 105 -2.05 6.29 -10.11
C SER A 105 -3.11 5.35 -10.71
N GLY A 106 -2.97 4.99 -11.99
CA GLY A 106 -3.91 4.09 -12.69
C GLY A 106 -3.73 2.61 -12.41
N PHE A 107 -2.64 2.22 -11.74
CA PHE A 107 -2.30 0.82 -11.55
C PHE A 107 -3.16 0.14 -10.47
N ALA A 108 -3.20 0.70 -9.27
CA ALA A 108 -3.97 0.15 -8.15
C ALA A 108 -5.49 0.05 -8.43
N PRO A 109 -6.20 1.11 -8.86
CA PRO A 109 -7.60 1.00 -9.21
C PRO A 109 -7.81 0.03 -10.38
N GLY A 110 -6.82 -0.10 -11.28
CA GLY A 110 -6.97 -0.98 -12.41
C GLY A 110 -6.82 -2.46 -12.12
N VAL A 111 -5.92 -2.82 -11.20
CA VAL A 111 -5.86 -4.20 -10.70
C VAL A 111 -7.15 -4.55 -9.95
N LEU A 112 -7.67 -3.63 -9.14
CA LEU A 112 -8.96 -3.81 -8.47
C LEU A 112 -10.10 -4.04 -9.47
N LEU A 113 -10.16 -3.26 -10.54
CA LEU A 113 -11.16 -3.40 -11.59
C LEU A 113 -11.06 -4.77 -12.28
N VAL A 114 -9.84 -5.22 -12.61
CA VAL A 114 -9.62 -6.55 -13.22
C VAL A 114 -10.04 -7.68 -12.28
N ILE A 115 -9.67 -7.60 -10.99
CA ILE A 115 -10.09 -8.57 -9.97
C ILE A 115 -11.62 -8.61 -9.86
N SER A 116 -12.27 -7.45 -9.82
CA SER A 116 -13.73 -7.36 -9.72
C SER A 116 -14.45 -7.94 -10.94
N SER A 117 -13.81 -7.87 -12.12
CA SER A 117 -14.39 -8.31 -13.39
C SER A 117 -14.24 -9.81 -13.63
N TRP A 118 -13.26 -10.48 -13.00
CA TRP A 118 -12.99 -11.90 -13.22
C TRP A 118 -13.51 -12.81 -12.10
N TYR A 119 -13.84 -12.24 -10.94
CA TYR A 119 -14.08 -13.00 -9.72
C TYR A 119 -15.36 -12.57 -8.99
N LYS A 120 -16.06 -13.54 -8.40
CA LYS A 120 -17.28 -13.32 -7.60
C LYS A 120 -16.97 -12.58 -6.30
N LYS A 121 -17.93 -11.83 -5.75
CA LYS A 121 -17.77 -11.07 -4.49
C LYS A 121 -17.26 -11.92 -3.33
N THR A 122 -17.75 -13.16 -3.21
CA THR A 122 -17.34 -14.11 -2.15
C THR A 122 -15.90 -14.61 -2.30
N GLU A 123 -15.34 -14.56 -3.51
CA GLU A 123 -13.97 -15.00 -3.80
C GLU A 123 -12.98 -13.83 -3.84
N GLN A 124 -13.46 -12.59 -4.02
CA GLN A 124 -12.63 -11.38 -4.14
C GLN A 124 -11.81 -11.11 -2.88
N SER A 125 -12.38 -11.27 -1.67
CA SER A 125 -11.67 -10.94 -0.41
C SER A 125 -10.40 -11.78 -0.21
N LYS A 126 -10.46 -13.09 -0.46
CA LYS A 126 -9.28 -13.98 -0.34
C LYS A 126 -8.20 -13.60 -1.36
N ARG A 127 -8.62 -13.28 -2.59
CA ARG A 127 -7.71 -12.91 -3.68
C ARG A 127 -7.07 -11.55 -3.46
N PHE A 128 -7.82 -10.61 -2.91
CA PHE A 128 -7.33 -9.30 -2.51
C PHE A 128 -6.33 -9.39 -1.35
N GLY A 129 -6.56 -10.30 -0.39
CA GLY A 129 -5.58 -10.61 0.66
C GLY A 129 -4.25 -11.10 0.11
N ILE A 130 -4.27 -12.01 -0.88
CA ILE A 130 -3.05 -12.45 -1.57
C ILE A 130 -2.40 -11.27 -2.31
N TYR A 131 -3.18 -10.42 -2.98
CA TYR A 131 -2.66 -9.23 -3.66
C TYR A 131 -1.95 -8.27 -2.70
N ILE A 132 -2.56 -7.89 -1.58
CA ILE A 132 -1.93 -7.00 -0.58
C ILE A 132 -0.63 -7.61 -0.01
N SER A 133 -0.56 -8.93 0.09
CA SER A 133 0.63 -9.62 0.60
C SER A 133 1.90 -9.34 -0.23
N ALA A 134 1.76 -9.01 -1.53
CA ALA A 134 2.87 -8.58 -2.38
C ALA A 134 3.49 -7.26 -1.91
N ALA A 135 2.71 -6.30 -1.41
CA ALA A 135 3.26 -5.03 -0.90
C ALA A 135 4.10 -5.20 0.37
N VAL A 136 3.77 -6.20 1.21
CA VAL A 136 4.58 -6.51 2.39
C VAL A 136 5.89 -7.18 1.97
N LEU A 137 5.81 -8.15 1.04
CA LEU A 137 6.97 -8.88 0.55
C LEU A 137 7.90 -8.01 -0.31
N SER A 138 7.38 -7.03 -1.05
CA SER A 138 8.19 -6.16 -1.89
C SER A 138 9.24 -5.38 -1.09
N GLY A 139 8.95 -5.03 0.17
CA GLY A 139 9.93 -4.41 1.06
C GLY A 139 11.11 -5.32 1.39
N ALA A 140 10.85 -6.63 1.58
CA ALA A 140 11.89 -7.63 1.79
C ALA A 140 12.74 -7.85 0.52
N PHE A 141 12.10 -7.95 -0.65
CA PHE A 141 12.80 -8.09 -1.93
C PHE A 141 13.60 -6.83 -2.27
N GLY A 142 13.04 -5.63 -2.05
CA GLY A 142 13.74 -4.36 -2.28
C GLY A 142 14.98 -4.21 -1.40
N GLY A 143 14.90 -4.61 -0.12
CA GLY A 143 16.07 -4.66 0.77
C GLY A 143 17.14 -5.65 0.29
N LEU A 144 16.73 -6.83 -0.21
CA LEU A 144 17.65 -7.85 -0.73
C LEU A 144 18.33 -7.41 -2.02
N ILE A 145 17.59 -6.83 -2.97
CA ILE A 145 18.12 -6.29 -4.22
C ILE A 145 19.07 -5.13 -3.93
N ALA A 146 18.67 -4.21 -3.04
CA ALA A 146 19.53 -3.11 -2.64
C ALA A 146 20.84 -3.59 -2.00
N ALA A 147 20.78 -4.58 -1.10
CA ALA A 147 21.97 -5.17 -0.50
C ALA A 147 22.88 -5.85 -1.54
N GLY A 148 22.29 -6.59 -2.49
CA GLY A 148 23.02 -7.26 -3.57
C GLY A 148 23.68 -6.29 -4.54
N ILE A 149 22.99 -5.20 -4.91
CA ILE A 149 23.51 -4.17 -5.81
C ILE A 149 24.63 -3.38 -5.14
N VAL A 150 24.46 -2.97 -3.89
CA VAL A 150 25.53 -2.28 -3.15
C VAL A 150 26.72 -3.22 -2.94
N GLY A 151 26.49 -4.51 -2.69
CA GLY A 151 27.57 -5.49 -2.52
C GLY A 151 28.35 -5.86 -3.79
N GLY A 152 27.72 -5.82 -4.97
CA GLY A 152 28.32 -6.33 -6.21
C GLY A 152 28.51 -5.30 -7.34
N LEU A 153 27.79 -4.18 -7.31
CA LEU A 153 27.73 -3.18 -8.39
C LEU A 153 28.12 -1.78 -7.95
N GLU A 154 28.50 -1.58 -6.69
CA GLU A 154 29.01 -0.29 -6.22
C GLU A 154 30.34 0.06 -6.91
N GLY A 155 30.37 1.18 -7.64
CA GLY A 155 31.56 1.65 -8.36
C GLY A 155 31.79 0.96 -9.71
N VAL A 156 30.97 -0.02 -10.09
CA VAL A 156 31.05 -0.68 -11.39
C VAL A 156 30.67 0.31 -12.49
N TYR A 157 31.55 0.48 -13.48
CA TYR A 157 31.51 1.55 -14.50
C TYR A 157 31.51 2.99 -13.95
N GLY A 158 31.97 3.21 -12.70
CA GLY A 158 31.97 4.53 -12.07
C GLY A 158 30.59 5.01 -11.62
N ILE A 159 29.61 4.11 -11.54
CA ILE A 159 28.23 4.39 -11.16
C ILE A 159 28.02 3.97 -9.70
N ARG A 160 27.46 4.86 -8.86
CA ARG A 160 27.14 4.54 -7.45
C ARG A 160 26.00 3.52 -7.34
N GLY A 161 25.99 2.75 -6.26
CA GLY A 161 25.01 1.68 -6.03
C GLY A 161 23.55 2.12 -6.11
N TRP A 162 23.20 3.32 -5.65
CA TRP A 162 21.83 3.83 -5.74
C TRP A 162 21.32 4.03 -7.18
N ARG A 163 22.21 4.37 -8.12
CA ARG A 163 21.86 4.54 -9.54
C ARG A 163 21.59 3.19 -10.19
N TRP A 164 22.43 2.21 -9.91
CA TRP A 164 22.22 0.82 -10.35
C TRP A 164 20.92 0.25 -9.81
N LEU A 165 20.56 0.59 -8.58
CA LEU A 165 19.33 0.16 -7.94
C LEU A 165 18.08 0.67 -8.65
N PHE A 166 18.05 1.92 -9.13
CA PHE A 166 16.94 2.40 -9.96
C PHE A 166 16.94 1.79 -11.39
N ILE A 167 18.11 1.56 -11.98
CA ILE A 167 18.24 0.99 -13.33
C ILE A 167 17.81 -0.48 -13.34
N VAL A 168 18.28 -1.29 -12.39
CA VAL A 168 17.98 -2.72 -12.31
C VAL A 168 16.52 -2.96 -11.98
N GLU A 169 15.97 -2.25 -10.98
CA GLU A 169 14.55 -2.38 -10.64
C GLU A 169 13.65 -1.90 -11.77
N GLY A 170 13.93 -0.72 -12.36
CA GLY A 170 13.18 -0.23 -13.51
C GLY A 170 13.25 -1.17 -14.72
N ALA A 171 14.41 -1.75 -15.02
CA ALA A 171 14.58 -2.70 -16.12
C ALA A 171 13.82 -4.02 -15.85
N ALA A 172 13.84 -4.52 -14.61
CA ALA A 172 13.05 -5.68 -14.21
C ALA A 172 11.55 -5.41 -14.35
N THR A 173 11.09 -4.22 -13.94
CA THR A 173 9.71 -3.74 -14.11
C THR A 173 9.31 -3.69 -15.59
N VAL A 174 10.13 -3.11 -16.46
CA VAL A 174 9.86 -3.07 -17.91
C VAL A 174 9.87 -4.47 -18.53
N GLY A 175 10.84 -5.31 -18.17
CA GLY A 175 10.92 -6.69 -18.67
C GLY A 175 9.68 -7.50 -18.29
N PHE A 176 9.26 -7.42 -17.03
CA PHE A 176 8.03 -8.08 -16.58
C PHE A 176 6.78 -7.47 -17.21
N ALA A 177 6.74 -6.15 -17.42
CA ALA A 177 5.64 -5.48 -18.10
C ALA A 177 5.46 -6.01 -19.53
N LEU A 178 6.54 -6.16 -20.30
CA LEU A 178 6.50 -6.73 -21.65
C LEU A 178 6.01 -8.17 -21.65
N ILE A 179 6.43 -8.98 -20.68
CA ILE A 179 5.92 -10.35 -20.50
C ILE A 179 4.42 -10.32 -20.14
N SER A 180 4.02 -9.40 -19.26
CA SER A 180 2.64 -9.26 -18.81
C SER A 180 1.69 -8.84 -19.93
N LEU A 181 2.14 -8.10 -20.96
CA LEU A 181 1.35 -7.83 -22.18
C LEU A 181 0.87 -9.12 -22.86
N PHE A 182 1.68 -10.19 -22.82
CA PHE A 182 1.31 -11.47 -23.40
C PHE A 182 0.57 -12.36 -22.40
N ILE A 183 0.83 -12.26 -21.09
CA ILE A 183 0.24 -13.14 -20.09
C ILE A 183 -1.12 -12.65 -19.58
N LEU A 184 -1.33 -11.34 -19.45
CA LEU A 184 -2.54 -10.77 -18.87
C LEU A 184 -3.73 -10.93 -19.85
N PRO A 185 -4.78 -11.68 -19.49
CA PRO A 185 -5.98 -11.74 -20.31
C PRO A 185 -6.77 -10.43 -20.20
N ASP A 186 -7.50 -10.10 -21.27
CA ASP A 186 -8.46 -9.00 -21.32
C ASP A 186 -9.66 -9.23 -20.38
N PHE A 187 -10.69 -8.37 -20.44
CA PHE A 187 -11.95 -8.67 -19.78
C PHE A 187 -12.52 -10.03 -20.23
N PRO A 188 -13.33 -10.71 -19.40
CA PRO A 188 -13.97 -11.97 -19.79
C PRO A 188 -14.79 -11.84 -21.08
N ALA A 189 -15.33 -10.64 -21.34
CA ALA A 189 -16.12 -10.34 -22.52
C ALA A 189 -15.32 -10.14 -23.82
N THR A 190 -14.03 -9.80 -23.74
CA THR A 190 -13.19 -9.46 -24.91
C THR A 190 -11.95 -10.34 -25.06
N THR A 191 -11.74 -11.28 -24.13
CA THR A 191 -10.58 -12.18 -24.14
C THR A 191 -10.63 -13.17 -25.29
N ARG A 192 -9.59 -13.15 -26.15
CA ARG A 192 -9.37 -14.12 -27.25
C ARG A 192 -9.03 -15.54 -26.78
N ARG A 193 -8.72 -15.72 -25.49
CA ARG A 193 -8.30 -17.01 -24.89
C ARG A 193 -9.43 -17.90 -24.40
N LEU A 194 -10.67 -17.40 -24.35
CA LEU A 194 -11.83 -18.18 -23.93
C LEU A 194 -12.60 -18.63 -25.17
N SER A 195 -13.01 -19.89 -25.20
CA SER A 195 -14.01 -20.35 -26.19
C SER A 195 -15.34 -19.62 -25.97
N GLU A 196 -16.19 -19.56 -27.00
CA GLU A 196 -17.51 -18.89 -26.89
C GLU A 196 -18.35 -19.46 -25.73
N ARG A 197 -18.27 -20.78 -25.52
CA ARG A 197 -18.94 -21.48 -24.41
C ARG A 197 -18.40 -21.05 -23.05
N GLU A 198 -17.08 -21.00 -22.87
CA GLU A 198 -16.46 -20.57 -21.62
C GLU A 198 -16.70 -19.08 -21.33
N ARG A 199 -16.72 -18.25 -22.38
CA ARG A 199 -17.07 -16.82 -22.29
C ARG A 199 -18.51 -16.64 -21.84
N HIS A 200 -19.46 -17.41 -22.40
CA HIS A 200 -20.86 -17.36 -21.96
C HIS A 200 -20.98 -17.76 -20.48
N ILE A 201 -20.35 -18.87 -20.09
CA ILE A 201 -20.33 -19.34 -18.70
C ILE A 201 -19.70 -18.30 -17.75
N ALA A 202 -18.59 -17.67 -18.14
CA ALA A 202 -17.93 -16.65 -17.32
C ALA A 202 -18.81 -15.40 -17.14
N ILE A 203 -19.40 -14.90 -18.22
CA ILE A 203 -20.29 -13.74 -18.19
C ILE A 203 -21.55 -14.06 -17.37
N GLU A 204 -22.12 -15.25 -17.54
CA GLU A 204 -23.35 -15.67 -16.85
C GLU A 204 -23.10 -15.97 -15.37
N ARG A 205 -21.92 -16.47 -15.01
CA ARG A 205 -21.46 -16.62 -13.63
C ARG A 205 -21.29 -15.27 -12.92
N LEU A 206 -20.84 -14.23 -13.63
CA LEU A 206 -20.74 -12.86 -13.10
C LEU A 206 -22.10 -12.16 -13.09
N LYS A 207 -22.92 -12.38 -14.12
CA LYS A 207 -24.30 -11.87 -14.19
C LYS A 207 -25.16 -12.46 -13.10
N SER A 208 -25.08 -13.74 -12.77
CA SER A 208 -25.83 -14.30 -11.63
C SER A 208 -25.43 -13.65 -10.30
N ASP A 209 -24.15 -13.32 -10.10
CA ASP A 209 -23.65 -12.61 -8.90
C ASP A 209 -24.07 -11.12 -8.88
N ASN A 210 -24.08 -10.46 -10.05
CA ASN A 210 -24.55 -9.07 -10.21
C ASN A 210 -26.08 -8.97 -10.18
N ILE A 211 -26.81 -9.94 -10.71
CA ILE A 211 -28.27 -10.02 -10.64
C ILE A 211 -28.66 -10.23 -9.18
N THR A 212 -27.95 -11.06 -8.40
CA THR A 212 -28.19 -11.16 -6.94
C THR A 212 -27.98 -9.81 -6.22
N ALA A 213 -27.08 -8.96 -6.74
CA ALA A 213 -26.85 -7.61 -6.23
C ALA A 213 -27.78 -6.52 -6.81
N MET A 214 -28.48 -6.80 -7.91
CA MET A 214 -29.52 -5.95 -8.51
C MET A 214 -30.94 -6.41 -8.18
N THR A 215 -31.09 -7.60 -7.59
CA THR A 215 -32.34 -8.17 -7.05
C THR A 215 -32.46 -7.94 -5.55
N GLU A 216 -31.48 -7.31 -4.90
CA GLU A 216 -31.78 -6.46 -3.74
C GLU A 216 -32.47 -5.21 -4.29
N ASP A 217 -33.81 -5.20 -4.22
CA ASP A 217 -34.74 -4.18 -4.69
C ASP A 217 -34.46 -2.79 -4.09
N GLY A 218 -33.37 -2.14 -4.52
CA GLY A 218 -32.99 -0.79 -4.12
C GLY A 218 -32.96 0.14 -5.32
N GLU A 219 -33.71 1.24 -5.24
CA GLU A 219 -33.68 2.32 -6.21
C GLU A 219 -32.23 2.68 -6.59
N TRP A 220 -31.96 2.75 -7.89
CA TRP A 220 -30.65 3.17 -8.41
C TRP A 220 -30.37 4.62 -7.99
N LEU A 221 -29.65 4.81 -6.89
CA LEU A 221 -29.18 6.13 -6.49
C LEU A 221 -28.24 6.70 -7.56
N GLY A 222 -28.41 7.97 -7.90
CA GLY A 222 -27.47 8.68 -8.75
C GLY A 222 -26.07 8.70 -8.13
N PRO A 223 -24.99 8.75 -8.92
CA PRO A 223 -23.61 8.76 -8.42
C PRO A 223 -23.38 9.83 -7.34
N TRP A 224 -24.02 10.99 -7.50
CA TRP A 224 -23.96 12.09 -6.55
C TRP A 224 -24.69 11.81 -5.23
N GLN A 225 -25.84 11.13 -5.29
CA GLN A 225 -26.59 10.72 -4.10
C GLN A 225 -25.84 9.63 -3.33
N ALA A 226 -25.14 8.72 -4.03
CA ALA A 226 -24.28 7.73 -3.39
C ALA A 226 -23.07 8.36 -2.67
N VAL A 227 -22.48 9.40 -3.27
CA VAL A 227 -21.43 10.21 -2.62
C VAL A 227 -21.96 10.96 -1.42
N LEU A 228 -23.10 11.64 -1.54
CA LEU A 228 -23.74 12.33 -0.42
C LEU A 228 -24.04 11.37 0.73
N GLY A 229 -24.62 10.20 0.45
CA GLY A 229 -24.91 9.18 1.45
C GLY A 229 -23.66 8.64 2.15
N SER A 230 -22.53 8.56 1.43
CA SER A 230 -21.24 8.15 2.01
C SER A 230 -20.65 9.22 2.93
N VAL A 231 -20.75 10.49 2.52
CA VAL A 231 -20.20 11.65 3.23
C VAL A 231 -21.04 12.04 4.45
N THR A 232 -22.36 11.80 4.41
CA THR A 232 -23.24 12.04 5.55
C THR A 232 -23.12 10.96 6.62
N ASP A 233 -22.63 9.76 6.29
CA ASP A 233 -22.42 8.73 7.29
C ASP A 233 -21.15 8.97 8.12
N TRP A 234 -21.35 9.14 9.42
CA TRP A 234 -20.29 9.26 10.41
C TRP A 234 -19.40 7.99 10.48
N ARG A 235 -19.93 6.81 10.14
CA ARG A 235 -19.15 5.55 10.08
C ARG A 235 -18.01 5.69 9.08
N THR A 236 -18.27 6.29 7.91
CA THR A 236 -17.27 6.53 6.86
C THR A 236 -16.12 7.36 7.40
N TRP A 237 -16.41 8.46 8.10
CA TRP A 237 -15.39 9.34 8.67
C TRP A 237 -14.55 8.68 9.76
N MET A 238 -15.13 7.83 10.60
CA MET A 238 -14.35 7.07 11.58
C MET A 238 -13.40 6.08 10.92
N PHE A 239 -13.83 5.40 9.86
CA PHE A 239 -12.93 4.53 9.08
C PHE A 239 -11.88 5.31 8.30
N VAL A 240 -12.19 6.51 7.79
CA VAL A 240 -11.20 7.42 7.18
C VAL A 240 -10.12 7.79 8.19
N ILE A 241 -10.50 8.25 9.38
CA ILE A 241 -9.54 8.65 10.42
C ILE A 241 -8.71 7.44 10.88
N GLY A 242 -9.36 6.30 11.14
CA GLY A 242 -8.67 5.07 11.56
C GLY A 242 -7.68 4.57 10.50
N TYR A 243 -8.05 4.61 9.22
CA TYR A 243 -7.19 4.19 8.13
C TYR A 243 -6.07 5.21 7.85
N MET A 244 -6.34 6.51 7.95
CA MET A 244 -5.31 7.57 7.88
C MET A 244 -4.23 7.37 8.95
N VAL A 245 -4.61 7.00 10.18
CA VAL A 245 -3.65 6.70 11.25
C VAL A 245 -2.72 5.54 10.85
N ILE A 246 -3.30 4.45 10.34
CA ILE A 246 -2.54 3.25 9.97
C ILE A 246 -1.61 3.53 8.80
N VAL A 247 -2.13 4.13 7.74
CA VAL A 247 -1.37 4.45 6.52
C VAL A 247 -0.31 5.51 6.79
N GLY A 248 -0.63 6.53 7.60
CA GLY A 248 0.32 7.56 8.00
C GLY A 248 1.44 7.01 8.88
N ALA A 249 1.17 6.06 9.78
CA ALA A 249 2.23 5.36 10.50
C ALA A 249 3.03 4.40 9.60
N SER A 250 2.41 3.85 8.55
CA SER A 250 3.06 2.96 7.58
C SER A 250 4.09 3.66 6.68
N THR A 251 4.14 5.00 6.66
CA THR A 251 5.20 5.76 5.95
C THR A 251 6.60 5.50 6.51
N LEU A 252 6.70 4.93 7.72
CA LEU A 252 7.95 4.37 8.26
C LEU A 252 8.68 3.47 7.27
N SER A 253 7.97 2.81 6.35
CA SER A 253 8.55 2.02 5.26
C SER A 253 9.62 2.75 4.44
N TYR A 254 9.44 4.05 4.19
CA TYR A 254 10.41 4.89 3.47
C TYR A 254 11.63 5.28 4.30
N PHE A 255 11.55 5.10 5.61
CA PHE A 255 12.57 5.52 6.57
C PHE A 255 13.23 4.35 7.28
N TYR A 256 12.78 3.09 7.12
CA TYR A 256 13.42 1.93 7.76
C TYR A 256 14.92 1.85 7.52
N PRO A 257 15.44 2.03 6.28
CA PRO A 257 16.89 1.97 6.06
C PRO A 257 17.61 3.10 6.82
N THR A 258 17.01 4.28 6.89
CA THR A 258 17.55 5.45 7.62
C THR A 258 17.54 5.22 9.13
N LEU A 259 16.45 4.65 9.67
CA LEU A 259 16.31 4.33 11.09
C LEU A 259 17.33 3.26 11.51
N ILE A 260 17.50 2.21 10.71
CA ILE A 260 18.50 1.16 10.96
C ILE A 260 19.92 1.74 10.88
N LYS A 261 20.21 2.62 9.90
CA LYS A 261 21.51 3.32 9.82
C LYS A 261 21.77 4.17 11.07
N GLY A 262 20.75 4.84 11.60
CA GLY A 262 20.86 5.60 12.86
C GLY A 262 21.11 4.73 14.10
N LEU A 263 20.68 3.46 14.08
CA LEU A 263 20.91 2.50 15.17
C LEU A 263 22.28 1.83 15.07
N PHE A 264 22.70 1.44 13.87
CA PHE A 264 23.93 0.70 13.63
C PHE A 264 24.89 1.53 12.77
N GLY A 265 25.24 2.74 13.22
CA GLY A 265 26.01 3.72 12.45
C GLY A 265 27.33 3.23 11.85
N ASP A 266 27.94 2.21 12.45
CA ASP A 266 29.20 1.60 11.99
C ASP A 266 29.01 0.41 11.03
N ALA A 267 27.76 0.00 10.76
CA ALA A 267 27.45 -1.11 9.88
C ALA A 267 27.54 -0.70 8.40
N SER A 268 28.02 -1.61 7.56
CA SER A 268 28.01 -1.43 6.11
C SER A 268 26.59 -1.23 5.57
N THR A 269 26.45 -0.44 4.51
CA THR A 269 25.18 -0.22 3.79
C THR A 269 24.51 -1.54 3.38
N ILE A 270 25.31 -2.56 3.05
CA ILE A 270 24.87 -3.93 2.77
C ILE A 270 24.13 -4.51 3.99
N ARG A 271 24.75 -4.46 5.18
CA ARG A 271 24.15 -4.96 6.43
C ARG A 271 22.88 -4.19 6.77
N ILE A 272 22.84 -2.88 6.58
CA ILE A 272 21.66 -2.05 6.85
C ILE A 272 20.49 -2.47 5.94
N ASN A 273 20.73 -2.64 4.63
CA ASN A 273 19.72 -3.12 3.69
C ASN A 273 19.25 -4.55 4.04
N PHE A 274 20.15 -5.47 4.40
CA PHE A 274 19.76 -6.80 4.89
C PHE A 274 18.87 -6.77 6.13
N LEU A 275 19.13 -5.85 7.06
CA LEU A 275 18.34 -5.68 8.29
C LEU A 275 16.93 -5.14 8.02
N THR A 276 16.61 -4.66 6.82
CA THR A 276 15.21 -4.35 6.46
C THR A 276 14.38 -5.60 6.18
N ILE A 277 15.00 -6.71 5.78
CA ILE A 277 14.31 -7.95 5.37
C ILE A 277 13.52 -8.55 6.54
N PRO A 278 14.06 -8.71 7.77
CA PRO A 278 13.30 -9.27 8.88
C PRO A 278 12.08 -8.44 9.26
N ILE A 279 12.12 -7.11 9.10
CA ILE A 279 10.99 -6.22 9.38
C ILE A 279 9.78 -6.64 8.53
N TYR A 280 10.00 -6.79 7.22
CA TYR A 280 8.95 -7.18 6.29
C TYR A 280 8.58 -8.66 6.36
N ALA A 281 9.54 -9.56 6.62
CA ALA A 281 9.27 -10.99 6.75
C ALA A 281 8.38 -11.31 7.97
N VAL A 282 8.68 -10.73 9.13
CA VAL A 282 7.85 -10.90 10.33
C VAL A 282 6.49 -10.25 10.11
N ALA A 283 6.45 -9.06 9.50
CA ALA A 283 5.18 -8.41 9.15
C ALA A 283 4.30 -9.28 8.23
N PHE A 284 4.89 -9.96 7.24
CA PHE A 284 4.17 -10.86 6.35
C PHE A 284 3.53 -12.03 7.10
N VAL A 285 4.31 -12.70 7.97
CA VAL A 285 3.82 -13.84 8.77
C VAL A 285 2.71 -13.38 9.73
N CYS A 286 2.91 -12.28 10.46
CA CYS A 286 1.91 -11.74 11.38
C CYS A 286 0.64 -11.30 10.65
N THR A 287 0.75 -10.71 9.46
CA THR A 287 -0.39 -10.32 8.63
C THR A 287 -1.18 -11.54 8.17
N GLY A 288 -0.50 -12.59 7.69
CA GLY A 288 -1.15 -13.84 7.26
C GLY A 288 -1.89 -14.55 8.39
N ILE A 289 -1.25 -14.66 9.56
CA ILE A 289 -1.86 -15.23 10.78
C ILE A 289 -3.09 -14.41 11.18
N THR A 290 -2.94 -13.09 11.27
CA THR A 290 -4.03 -12.19 11.67
C THR A 290 -5.20 -12.26 10.69
N ALA A 291 -4.94 -12.28 9.39
CA ALA A 291 -5.98 -12.43 8.37
C ALA A 291 -6.75 -13.75 8.53
N TYR A 292 -6.04 -14.87 8.72
CA TYR A 292 -6.65 -16.19 8.90
C TYR A 292 -7.55 -16.27 10.16
N PHE A 293 -7.10 -15.71 11.28
CA PHE A 293 -7.90 -15.70 12.52
C PHE A 293 -9.03 -14.66 12.48
N SER A 294 -8.81 -13.51 11.86
CA SER A 294 -9.80 -12.44 11.71
C SER A 294 -11.01 -12.87 10.86
N ASP A 295 -10.81 -13.78 9.91
CA ASP A 295 -11.89 -14.39 9.13
C ASP A 295 -12.73 -15.39 9.94
N LYS A 296 -12.14 -16.07 10.93
CA LYS A 296 -12.88 -16.97 11.82
C LYS A 296 -13.70 -16.23 12.87
N ILE A 297 -13.35 -14.98 13.17
CA ILE A 297 -13.96 -14.20 14.26
C ILE A 297 -14.43 -12.83 13.74
N PRO A 298 -15.42 -12.78 12.82
CA PRO A 298 -15.83 -11.54 12.15
C PRO A 298 -16.37 -10.47 13.11
N LEU A 299 -16.97 -10.89 14.24
CA LEU A 299 -17.53 -10.00 15.26
C LEU A 299 -16.46 -9.27 16.10
N TRP A 300 -15.23 -9.78 16.16
CA TRP A 300 -14.17 -9.25 17.04
C TRP A 300 -13.06 -8.50 16.28
N ARG A 301 -13.25 -8.28 14.97
CA ARG A 301 -12.27 -7.63 14.08
C ARG A 301 -11.78 -6.28 14.61
N GLY A 302 -12.69 -5.45 15.13
CA GLY A 302 -12.32 -4.16 15.73
C GLY A 302 -11.39 -4.27 16.94
N VAL A 303 -11.57 -5.28 17.81
CA VAL A 303 -10.69 -5.52 18.96
C VAL A 303 -9.34 -6.05 18.52
N VAL A 304 -9.31 -6.94 17.53
CA VAL A 304 -8.04 -7.46 16.97
C VAL A 304 -7.21 -6.32 16.39
N ILE A 305 -7.85 -5.40 15.65
CA ILE A 305 -7.17 -4.21 15.10
C ILE A 305 -6.68 -3.31 16.25
N ALA A 306 -7.54 -2.99 17.22
CA ALA A 306 -7.15 -2.16 18.35
C ALA A 306 -6.02 -2.79 19.19
N ALA A 307 -6.00 -4.11 19.37
CA ALA A 307 -4.95 -4.83 20.08
C ALA A 307 -3.60 -4.72 19.36
N TRP A 308 -3.57 -4.90 18.04
CA TRP A 308 -2.37 -4.70 17.24
C TRP A 308 -1.87 -3.26 17.26
N LEU A 309 -2.77 -2.28 17.19
CA LEU A 309 -2.39 -0.86 17.29
C LEU A 309 -1.87 -0.51 18.69
N THR A 310 -2.44 -1.09 19.75
CA THR A 310 -1.95 -0.92 21.12
C THR A 310 -0.57 -1.55 21.29
N PHE A 311 -0.34 -2.71 20.67
CA PHE A 311 0.96 -3.36 20.65
C PHE A 311 2.01 -2.51 19.90
N SER A 312 1.67 -1.99 18.71
CA SER A 312 2.54 -1.08 17.96
C SER A 312 2.79 0.23 18.72
N LEU A 313 1.79 0.75 19.45
CA LEU A 313 1.92 1.92 20.30
C LEU A 313 2.93 1.69 21.43
N ALA A 314 2.78 0.57 22.15
CA ALA A 314 3.70 0.19 23.21
C ALA A 314 5.14 0.03 22.68
N CYS A 315 5.30 -0.58 21.50
CA CYS A 315 6.60 -0.70 20.85
C CYS A 315 7.18 0.67 20.46
N SER A 316 6.37 1.58 19.90
CA SER A 316 6.80 2.93 19.50
C SER A 316 7.28 3.76 20.70
N VAL A 317 6.56 3.69 21.82
CA VAL A 317 6.95 4.35 23.08
C VAL A 317 8.21 3.70 23.65
N ALA A 318 8.31 2.37 23.63
CA ALA A 318 9.49 1.64 24.10
C ALA A 318 10.74 1.98 23.29
N VAL A 319 10.64 2.18 21.97
CA VAL A 319 11.77 2.61 21.12
C VAL A 319 12.37 3.94 21.60
N CYS A 320 11.53 4.85 22.10
CA CYS A 320 11.97 6.14 22.63
C CYS A 320 12.72 6.02 23.97
N ALA A 321 12.36 5.03 24.80
CA ALA A 321 12.87 4.85 26.16
C ALA A 321 14.10 3.94 26.24
N VAL A 322 14.17 2.90 25.40
CA VAL A 322 15.27 1.92 25.40
C VAL A 322 16.52 2.54 24.78
N TYR A 323 17.71 2.25 25.32
CA TYR A 323 18.99 2.75 24.80
C TYR A 323 19.79 1.69 24.03
N ASP A 324 19.45 0.41 24.20
CA ASP A 324 20.10 -0.69 23.50
C ASP A 324 19.69 -0.76 22.02
N TYR A 325 20.68 -0.80 21.13
CA TYR A 325 20.48 -0.78 19.67
C TYR A 325 19.76 -2.03 19.15
N THR A 326 20.06 -3.21 19.73
CA THR A 326 19.45 -4.49 19.33
C THR A 326 17.99 -4.54 19.76
N ALA A 327 17.71 -4.11 21.00
CA ALA A 327 16.35 -4.03 21.52
C ALA A 327 15.49 -3.05 20.72
N ARG A 328 16.03 -1.87 20.35
CA ARG A 328 15.32 -0.92 19.47
C ARG A 328 14.98 -1.52 18.11
N TYR A 329 15.91 -2.24 17.50
CA TYR A 329 15.67 -2.93 16.23
C TYR A 329 14.55 -3.97 16.35
N ALA A 330 14.57 -4.80 17.40
CA ALA A 330 13.51 -5.77 17.65
C ALA A 330 12.14 -5.09 17.83
N LEU A 331 12.08 -3.97 18.56
CA LEU A 331 10.86 -3.18 18.73
C LEU A 331 10.37 -2.56 17.41
N LEU A 332 11.26 -2.14 16.52
CA LEU A 332 10.89 -1.68 15.17
C LEU A 332 10.26 -2.79 14.33
N VAL A 333 10.82 -4.00 14.37
CA VAL A 333 10.26 -5.19 13.70
C VAL A 333 8.85 -5.49 14.21
N LEU A 334 8.66 -5.50 15.53
CA LEU A 334 7.38 -5.76 16.17
C LEU A 334 6.34 -4.67 15.87
N MET A 335 6.75 -3.41 15.91
CA MET A 335 5.88 -2.27 15.57
C MET A 335 5.41 -2.34 14.12
N ALA A 336 6.32 -2.61 13.18
CA ALA A 336 6.02 -2.76 11.77
C ALA A 336 5.05 -3.92 11.52
N ALA A 337 5.22 -5.05 12.22
CA ALA A 337 4.34 -6.20 12.09
C ALA A 337 2.88 -5.86 12.43
N GLY A 338 2.64 -5.10 13.50
CA GLY A 338 1.28 -4.65 13.86
C GLY A 338 0.68 -3.65 12.88
N LEU A 339 1.49 -2.73 12.34
CA LEU A 339 1.04 -1.77 11.32
C LEU A 339 0.59 -2.46 10.03
N TRP A 340 1.40 -3.37 9.51
CA TRP A 340 1.08 -4.11 8.29
C TRP A 340 -0.09 -5.09 8.49
N ALA A 341 -0.18 -5.75 9.65
CA ALA A 341 -1.28 -6.65 9.96
C ALA A 341 -2.65 -5.95 10.05
N THR A 342 -2.67 -4.68 10.48
CA THR A 342 -3.90 -3.90 10.63
C THR A 342 -4.36 -3.23 9.35
N ASN A 343 -3.46 -2.98 8.40
CA ASN A 343 -3.75 -2.31 7.12
C ASN A 343 -4.85 -3.04 6.32
N GLY A 344 -4.62 -4.31 5.96
CA GLY A 344 -5.61 -5.12 5.24
C GLY A 344 -6.85 -5.43 6.06
N GLY A 345 -6.70 -5.64 7.38
CA GLY A 345 -7.81 -5.91 8.29
C GLY A 345 -8.80 -4.75 8.42
N THR A 346 -8.31 -3.52 8.35
CA THR A 346 -9.15 -2.31 8.45
C THR A 346 -10.06 -2.16 7.25
N LEU A 347 -9.55 -2.34 6.03
CA LEU A 347 -10.37 -2.30 4.81
C LEU A 347 -11.43 -3.42 4.80
N ALA A 348 -11.07 -4.62 5.26
CA ALA A 348 -12.01 -5.72 5.41
C ALA A 348 -13.09 -5.41 6.47
N TYR A 349 -12.70 -4.77 7.58
CA TYR A 349 -13.63 -4.36 8.63
C TYR A 349 -14.58 -3.24 8.17
N ALA A 350 -14.07 -2.24 7.45
CA ALA A 350 -14.87 -1.20 6.81
C ALA A 350 -15.91 -1.82 5.86
N SER A 351 -15.49 -2.79 5.05
CA SER A 351 -16.39 -3.47 4.11
C SER A 351 -17.52 -4.21 4.81
N SER A 352 -17.26 -4.82 5.98
CA SER A 352 -18.32 -5.44 6.79
C SER A 352 -19.19 -4.43 7.54
N ALA A 353 -18.64 -3.30 8.00
CA ALA A 353 -19.38 -2.27 8.72
C ALA A 353 -20.34 -1.47 7.82
N PHE A 354 -20.05 -1.45 6.52
CA PHE A 354 -20.89 -0.85 5.49
C PHE A 354 -21.83 -1.88 4.84
N ALA A 355 -21.98 -3.08 5.40
CA ALA A 355 -22.83 -4.12 4.81
C ALA A 355 -24.31 -3.74 4.75
N ASP A 356 -24.79 -2.93 5.71
CA ASP A 356 -26.18 -2.47 5.77
C ASP A 356 -26.48 -1.33 4.79
N MET A 357 -25.45 -0.76 4.15
CA MET A 357 -25.61 0.32 3.17
C MET A 357 -26.00 -0.25 1.82
N GLN A 358 -26.69 0.56 1.03
CA GLN A 358 -26.92 0.27 -0.37
C GLN A 358 -25.59 0.00 -1.10
N PRO A 359 -25.53 -0.97 -2.03
CA PRO A 359 -24.30 -1.40 -2.68
C PRO A 359 -23.48 -0.26 -3.31
N GLN A 360 -24.15 0.76 -3.86
CA GLN A 360 -23.51 1.94 -4.46
C GLN A 360 -22.81 2.81 -3.40
N VAL A 361 -23.49 3.10 -2.29
CA VAL A 361 -22.95 3.89 -1.17
C VAL A 361 -21.79 3.17 -0.51
N ARG A 362 -21.89 1.85 -0.34
CA ARG A 362 -20.80 1.01 0.20
C ARG A 362 -19.54 1.08 -0.66
N GLY A 363 -19.68 0.97 -1.98
CA GLY A 363 -18.56 1.04 -2.91
C GLY A 363 -17.85 2.40 -2.86
N VAL A 364 -18.63 3.48 -2.87
CA VAL A 364 -18.10 4.85 -2.76
C VAL A 364 -17.41 5.08 -1.41
N SER A 365 -17.99 4.59 -0.31
CA SER A 365 -17.43 4.74 1.04
C SER A 365 -16.08 4.04 1.19
N LEU A 366 -15.93 2.83 0.65
CA LEU A 366 -14.65 2.13 0.67
C LEU A 366 -13.58 2.83 -0.17
N ALA A 367 -13.96 3.36 -1.34
CA ALA A 367 -13.06 4.14 -2.17
C ALA A 367 -12.61 5.43 -1.47
N LEU A 368 -13.54 6.12 -0.80
CA LEU A 368 -13.28 7.34 -0.05
C LEU A 368 -12.36 7.10 1.16
N VAL A 369 -12.60 6.01 1.91
CA VAL A 369 -11.70 5.57 2.99
C VAL A 369 -10.29 5.33 2.46
N ASN A 370 -10.13 4.61 1.35
CA ASN A 370 -8.81 4.34 0.80
C ASN A 370 -8.11 5.61 0.27
N ALA A 371 -8.83 6.45 -0.49
CA ALA A 371 -8.28 7.66 -1.09
C ALA A 371 -7.84 8.67 -0.01
N LEU A 372 -8.70 8.97 0.96
CA LEU A 372 -8.36 9.87 2.06
C LEU A 372 -7.30 9.25 2.97
N GLY A 373 -7.32 7.94 3.19
CA GLY A 373 -6.26 7.24 3.91
C GLY A 373 -4.88 7.45 3.30
N ASN A 374 -4.76 7.39 1.98
CA ASN A 374 -3.49 7.58 1.28
C ASN A 374 -2.96 9.03 1.38
N LEU A 375 -3.83 10.03 1.60
CA LEU A 375 -3.37 11.39 1.90
C LEU A 375 -2.51 11.45 3.17
N ALA A 376 -2.66 10.48 4.08
CA ALA A 376 -1.83 10.41 5.27
C ALA A 376 -0.33 10.28 4.97
N GLN A 377 0.01 9.73 3.80
CA GLN A 377 1.41 9.58 3.42
C GLN A 377 2.08 10.91 3.07
N ILE A 378 1.31 11.96 2.77
CA ILE A 378 1.84 13.30 2.50
C ILE A 378 2.47 13.88 3.77
N TYR A 379 1.74 13.94 4.88
CA TYR A 379 2.32 14.43 6.13
C TYR A 379 3.29 13.42 6.75
N GLY A 380 3.06 12.11 6.57
CA GLY A 380 3.97 11.06 7.02
C GLY A 380 5.35 11.10 6.35
N SER A 381 5.49 11.79 5.21
CA SER A 381 6.76 12.02 4.54
C SER A 381 7.65 13.07 5.23
N TYR A 382 7.08 13.91 6.11
CA TYR A 382 7.81 14.92 6.88
C TYR A 382 8.11 14.50 8.33
N LEU A 383 7.72 13.29 8.73
CA LEU A 383 7.79 12.83 10.12
C LEU A 383 9.22 12.59 10.64
N PHE A 384 10.18 12.36 9.75
CA PHE A 384 11.55 11.99 10.11
C PHE A 384 12.58 12.96 9.50
N PRO A 385 12.65 14.23 9.97
CA PRO A 385 13.68 15.16 9.54
C PRO A 385 15.05 14.73 10.09
N ASP A 386 16.13 14.93 9.34
CA ASP A 386 17.48 14.54 9.80
C ASP A 386 17.92 15.37 11.02
N SER A 387 17.28 16.52 11.30
CA SER A 387 17.52 17.34 12.51
C SER A 387 17.21 16.62 13.82
N ASP A 388 16.35 15.60 13.78
CA ASP A 388 15.98 14.80 14.96
C ASP A 388 16.77 13.48 15.05
N SER A 389 17.72 13.26 14.14
CA SER A 389 18.66 12.13 14.20
C SER A 389 19.51 12.19 15.49
N PRO A 390 19.88 11.04 16.10
CA PRO A 390 19.63 9.66 15.70
C PRO A 390 18.40 9.02 16.36
N LYS A 391 17.77 9.69 17.33
CA LYS A 391 16.65 9.11 18.10
C LYS A 391 15.29 9.32 17.44
N TYR A 392 15.15 10.32 16.56
CA TYR A 392 13.91 10.67 15.85
C TYR A 392 12.67 10.76 16.78
N ILE A 393 12.86 11.34 17.97
CA ILE A 393 11.85 11.33 19.05
C ILE A 393 10.54 11.97 18.60
N LYS A 394 10.61 13.08 17.84
CA LYS A 394 9.38 13.75 17.36
C LYS A 394 8.60 12.85 16.41
N GLY A 395 9.28 12.17 15.48
CA GLY A 395 8.66 11.21 14.56
C GLY A 395 7.95 10.09 15.31
N PHE A 396 8.62 9.43 16.26
CA PHE A 396 8.02 8.37 17.07
C PHE A 396 6.91 8.87 18.00
N ALA A 397 7.02 10.10 18.54
CA ALA A 397 5.97 10.71 19.36
C ALA A 397 4.70 10.98 18.55
N VAL A 398 4.84 11.50 17.32
CA VAL A 398 3.70 11.71 16.42
C VAL A 398 3.07 10.37 16.02
N ILE A 399 3.87 9.36 15.67
CA ILE A 399 3.36 8.01 15.39
C ILE A 399 2.63 7.42 16.58
N SER A 400 3.19 7.57 17.79
CA SER A 400 2.54 7.10 19.02
C SER A 400 1.20 7.82 19.26
N ALA A 401 1.15 9.14 19.07
CA ALA A 401 -0.09 9.90 19.19
C ALA A 401 -1.13 9.43 18.15
N MET A 402 -0.71 9.24 16.91
CA MET A 402 -1.57 8.71 15.84
C MET A 402 -2.10 7.31 16.20
N LEU A 403 -1.22 6.40 16.60
CA LEU A 403 -1.59 5.04 17.01
C LEU A 403 -2.58 5.04 18.18
N ALA A 404 -2.38 5.91 19.18
CA ALA A 404 -3.31 6.07 20.30
C ALA A 404 -4.70 6.53 19.83
N VAL A 405 -4.77 7.50 18.92
CA VAL A 405 -6.03 7.90 18.28
C VAL A 405 -6.66 6.72 17.54
N GLY A 406 -5.87 5.94 16.78
CA GLY A 406 -6.33 4.74 16.10
C GLY A 406 -6.95 3.71 17.06
N VAL A 407 -6.29 3.42 18.18
CA VAL A 407 -6.82 2.51 19.22
C VAL A 407 -8.18 2.97 19.70
N VAL A 408 -8.33 4.26 20.04
CA VAL A 408 -9.61 4.82 20.50
C VAL A 408 -10.68 4.69 19.42
N VAL A 409 -10.37 5.05 18.18
CA VAL A 409 -11.32 4.98 17.05
C VAL A 409 -11.81 3.54 16.83
N PHE A 410 -10.91 2.55 16.78
CA PHE A 410 -11.32 1.16 16.54
C PHE A 410 -12.05 0.52 17.73
N LEU A 411 -11.73 0.92 18.97
CA LEU A 411 -12.50 0.49 20.15
C LEU A 411 -13.91 1.09 20.15
N VAL A 412 -14.06 2.38 19.82
CA VAL A 412 -15.37 3.04 19.70
C VAL A 412 -16.19 2.38 18.59
N LEU A 413 -15.60 2.17 17.41
CA LEU A 413 -16.24 1.46 16.30
C LEU A 413 -16.67 0.05 16.71
N HIS A 414 -15.83 -0.69 17.43
CA HIS A 414 -16.17 -2.03 17.90
C HIS A 414 -17.36 -2.04 18.87
N VAL A 415 -17.33 -1.16 19.90
CA VAL A 415 -18.41 -1.08 20.89
C VAL A 415 -19.72 -0.67 20.22
N TRP A 416 -19.66 0.26 19.27
CA TRP A 416 -20.83 0.77 18.59
C TRP A 416 -21.47 -0.27 17.67
N ILE A 417 -20.70 -0.90 16.77
CA ILE A 417 -21.22 -1.94 15.87
C ILE A 417 -21.80 -3.11 16.68
N ARG A 418 -21.22 -3.43 17.84
CA ARG A 418 -21.75 -4.47 18.72
C ARG A 418 -23.06 -4.06 19.41
N ARG A 419 -23.24 -2.77 19.73
CA ARG A 419 -24.51 -2.26 20.26
C ARG A 419 -25.60 -2.33 19.21
N GLU A 420 -25.29 -1.97 17.98
CA GLU A 420 -26.22 -2.02 16.86
C GLU A 420 -26.62 -3.46 16.51
N ALA A 421 -25.66 -4.38 16.41
CA ALA A 421 -25.95 -5.81 16.19
C ALA A 421 -26.85 -6.40 17.30
N ARG A 422 -26.76 -5.89 18.53
CA ARG A 422 -27.61 -6.30 19.66
C ARG A 422 -28.99 -5.65 19.63
N SER A 423 -29.13 -4.42 19.13
CA SER A 423 -30.45 -3.79 18.97
C SER A 423 -31.25 -4.45 17.85
N THR A 424 -30.60 -4.80 16.74
CA THR A 424 -31.25 -5.47 15.60
C THR A 424 -31.65 -6.90 15.94
N ALA A 425 -30.90 -7.60 16.80
CA ALA A 425 -31.25 -8.95 17.27
C ALA A 425 -32.36 -8.98 18.35
N ARG A 426 -32.82 -7.82 18.83
CA ARG A 426 -33.91 -7.68 19.81
C ARG A 426 -35.25 -7.27 19.18
N LEU A 427 -35.23 -6.92 17.90
CA LEU A 427 -36.41 -6.73 17.04
C LEU A 427 -36.67 -8.05 16.31
#